data_AF-A0A9X8YN38-F1
#
_entry.id   AF-A0A9X8YN38-F1
#
_cell.length_a   1.000
_cell.length_b   1.000
_cell.length_c   1.000
_cell.angle_alpha   90.00
_cell.angle_beta   90.00
_cell.angle_gamma   90.00
#
_symmetry.space_group_name_H-M   'P 1'
#
loop_
_entity.id
_entity.type
_entity.pdbx_description
1 polymer ?
#
loop_
_entity_poly.entity_id
_entity_poly.type
_entity_poly.pdbx_seq_one_letter_code
_entity_poly.pdbx_strand_id
1 'polypeptide(L)'
;AHQALRAAGCLLQYVKDTQRTSLPHIRGITMERQQDGIIMDAATRRNLELTQSLSGGSDNTLAAILDRTVTPMGSRMLKRWLHMPTR
;
A
#
# COMPACT_ATOMS: atom_id res chain seq x y z
N ALA A 1 -19.55 4.52 -3.33
CA ALA A 1 -19.38 3.44 -4.32
C ALA A 1 -19.14 3.96 -5.74
N HIS A 2 -20.05 4.75 -6.33
CA HIS A 2 -19.95 5.21 -7.72
C HIS A 2 -18.65 5.97 -8.05
N GLN A 3 -18.17 6.85 -7.17
CA GLN A 3 -16.90 7.57 -7.36
C GLN A 3 -15.69 6.63 -7.41
N ALA A 4 -15.62 5.65 -6.53
CA ALA A 4 -14.54 4.66 -6.49
C ALA A 4 -14.53 3.78 -7.75
N LEU A 5 -15.70 3.38 -8.26
CA LEU A 5 -15.81 2.62 -9.51
C LEU A 5 -15.31 3.40 -10.72
N ARG A 6 -15.59 4.71 -10.79
CA ARG A 6 -15.08 5.57 -11.88
C ARG A 6 -13.55 5.65 -11.87
N ALA A 7 -12.94 5.83 -10.69
CA ALA A 7 -11.49 5.82 -10.55
C ALA A 7 -10.87 4.46 -10.91
N ALA A 8 -11.45 3.36 -10.43
CA ALA A 8 -11.01 2.01 -10.75
C ALA A 8 -11.14 1.68 -12.26
N GLY A 9 -12.21 2.14 -12.91
CA GLY A 9 -12.42 1.98 -14.35
C GLY A 9 -11.35 2.71 -15.17
N CYS A 10 -11.01 3.94 -14.80
CA CYS A 10 -9.92 4.70 -15.43
C CYS A 10 -8.57 3.95 -15.30
N LEU A 11 -8.23 3.49 -14.10
CA LEU A 11 -7.01 2.71 -13.85
C LEU A 11 -6.98 1.42 -14.66
N LEU A 12 -8.09 0.66 -14.70
CA LEU A 12 -8.17 -0.58 -15.44
C LEU A 12 -8.02 -0.36 -16.96
N GLN A 13 -8.63 0.70 -17.50
CA GLN A 13 -8.46 1.08 -18.90
C GLN A 13 -6.99 1.41 -19.20
N TYR A 14 -6.36 2.22 -18.37
CA TYR A 14 -4.95 2.59 -18.52
C TYR A 14 -4.00 1.39 -18.49
N VAL A 15 -4.22 0.44 -17.57
CA VAL A 15 -3.39 -0.78 -17.50
C VAL A 15 -3.61 -1.66 -18.73
N LYS A 16 -4.84 -1.79 -19.24
CA LYS A 16 -5.10 -2.51 -20.50
C LYS A 16 -4.37 -1.88 -21.68
N ASP A 17 -4.41 -0.56 -21.79
CA ASP A 17 -3.81 0.18 -22.91
C ASP A 17 -2.27 0.16 -22.89
N THR A 18 -1.68 0.16 -21.69
CA THR A 18 -0.22 0.10 -21.51
C THR A 18 0.34 -1.31 -21.64
N GLN A 19 -0.35 -2.34 -21.14
CA GLN A 19 0.14 -3.73 -21.18
C GLN A 19 -0.26 -4.49 -22.45
N ARG A 20 -1.32 -4.06 -23.15
CA ARG A 20 -1.80 -4.59 -24.44
C ARG A 20 -1.95 -6.12 -24.52
N THR A 21 -2.19 -6.76 -23.38
CA THR A 21 -2.32 -8.21 -23.24
C THR A 21 -3.44 -8.53 -22.26
N SER A 22 -3.91 -9.78 -22.26
CA SER A 22 -4.85 -10.24 -21.24
C SER A 22 -4.22 -10.18 -19.85
N LEU A 23 -4.98 -9.74 -18.83
CA LEU A 23 -4.51 -9.61 -17.45
C LEU A 23 -5.21 -10.62 -16.52
N PRO A 24 -5.01 -11.95 -16.70
CA PRO A 24 -5.76 -12.98 -15.97
C PRO A 24 -5.50 -12.99 -14.46
N HIS A 25 -4.45 -12.31 -14.00
CA HIS A 25 -4.09 -12.19 -12.58
C HIS A 25 -4.91 -11.12 -11.83
N ILE A 26 -5.59 -10.20 -12.54
CA ILE A 26 -6.49 -9.22 -11.93
C ILE A 26 -7.90 -9.82 -11.88
N ARG A 27 -8.21 -10.51 -10.78
CA ARG A 27 -9.44 -11.34 -10.66
C ARG A 27 -10.51 -10.75 -9.76
N GLY A 28 -10.22 -9.65 -9.06
CA GLY A 28 -11.15 -9.04 -8.11
C GLY A 28 -10.73 -7.64 -7.72
N ILE A 29 -11.66 -6.92 -7.09
CA ILE A 29 -11.47 -5.59 -6.53
C ILE A 29 -12.06 -5.56 -5.12
N THR A 30 -11.34 -4.95 -4.19
CA THR A 30 -11.77 -4.81 -2.79
C THR A 30 -11.84 -3.34 -2.43
N MET A 31 -12.91 -2.94 -1.74
CA MET A 31 -13.05 -1.59 -1.20
C MET A 31 -12.46 -1.56 0.21
N GLU A 32 -11.43 -0.75 0.41
CA GLU A 32 -10.89 -0.47 1.75
C GLU A 32 -11.81 0.52 2.46
N ARG A 33 -12.33 0.14 3.64
CA ARG A 33 -13.17 1.02 4.46
C ARG A 33 -12.38 1.60 5.62
N GLN A 34 -12.72 2.83 5.97
CA GLN A 34 -12.14 3.56 7.10
C GLN A 34 -12.23 2.82 8.45
N GLN A 35 -13.27 2.00 8.63
CA GLN A 35 -13.48 1.23 9.86
C GLN A 35 -12.64 -0.05 9.93
N ASP A 36 -12.09 -0.52 8.81
CA ASP A 36 -11.36 -1.80 8.73
C ASP A 36 -9.90 -1.66 9.22
N GLY A 37 -9.44 -0.43 9.50
CA GLY A 37 -8.10 -0.16 10.00
C GLY A 37 -7.97 1.14 10.79
N ILE A 38 -6.74 1.41 11.21
CA ILE A 38 -6.37 2.66 11.88
C ILE A 38 -5.99 3.69 10.82
N ILE A 39 -6.73 4.80 10.77
CA ILE A 39 -6.44 5.92 9.86
C ILE A 39 -5.32 6.76 10.48
N MET A 40 -4.19 6.82 9.78
CA MET A 40 -3.10 7.73 10.09
C MET A 40 -3.02 8.81 9.03
N ASP A 41 -2.99 10.07 9.46
CA ASP A 41 -2.73 11.21 8.59
C ASP A 41 -1.26 11.26 8.14
N ALA A 42 -0.94 12.16 7.22
CA ALA A 42 0.41 12.25 6.65
C ALA A 42 1.46 12.64 7.71
N ALA A 43 1.10 13.51 8.65
CA ALA A 43 1.99 13.94 9.73
C ALA A 43 2.31 12.79 10.68
N THR A 44 1.31 12.02 11.10
CA THR A 44 1.51 10.82 11.95
C THR A 44 2.41 9.80 11.25
N ARG A 45 2.16 9.48 9.97
CA ARG A 45 3.00 8.52 9.23
C ARG A 45 4.45 8.98 9.12
N ARG A 46 4.67 10.27 8.90
CA ARG A 46 5.99 10.89 8.79
C ARG A 46 6.72 10.91 10.13
N ASN A 47 6.04 11.33 11.20
CA ASN A 47 6.63 11.46 12.53
C ASN A 47 6.94 10.10 13.18
N LEU A 48 6.19 9.06 12.83
CA LEU A 48 6.44 7.69 13.28
C LEU A 48 7.56 6.99 12.48
N GLU A 49 8.08 7.61 11.42
CA GLU A 49 9.15 7.06 10.57
C GLU A 49 8.93 5.58 10.18
N LEU A 50 7.70 5.24 9.75
CA LEU A 50 7.28 3.84 9.59
C LEU A 50 8.16 3.07 8.59
N THR A 51 8.45 3.68 7.44
CA THR A 51 9.28 3.10 6.38
C THR A 51 10.31 4.09 5.82
N GLN A 52 10.22 5.36 6.21
CA GLN A 52 11.09 6.43 5.76
C GLN A 52 11.36 7.36 6.93
N SER A 53 12.63 7.73 7.12
CA SER A 53 13.05 8.68 8.15
C SER A 53 12.66 10.11 7.76
N LEU A 54 12.72 11.04 8.71
CA LEU A 54 12.48 12.46 8.48
C LEU A 54 13.49 13.09 7.50
N SER A 55 14.70 12.52 7.40
CA SER A 55 15.73 12.89 6.42
C SER A 55 15.51 12.27 5.04
N GLY A 56 14.50 11.42 4.87
CA GLY A 56 14.12 10.80 3.61
C GLY A 56 14.80 9.45 3.32
N GLY A 57 15.68 8.98 4.20
CA GLY A 57 16.35 7.69 4.11
C GLY A 57 15.48 6.52 4.60
N SER A 58 15.98 5.29 4.43
CA SER A 58 15.32 4.08 4.95
C SER A 58 15.87 3.61 6.29
N ASP A 59 17.00 4.15 6.72
CA ASP A 59 17.69 3.76 7.96
C ASP A 59 16.95 4.29 9.19
N ASN A 60 17.10 3.58 10.33
CA ASN A 60 16.49 3.94 11.62
C ASN A 60 14.95 4.04 11.62
N THR A 61 14.29 3.44 10.63
CA THR A 61 12.82 3.38 10.55
C THR A 61 12.27 2.17 11.30
N LEU A 62 10.98 2.19 11.63
CA LEU A 62 10.31 1.02 12.24
C LEU A 62 10.46 -0.22 11.35
N ALA A 63 10.29 -0.07 10.03
CA ALA A 63 10.48 -1.14 9.08
C ALA A 63 11.92 -1.65 9.04
N ALA A 64 12.95 -0.79 9.13
CA ALA A 64 14.35 -1.23 9.17
C ALA A 64 14.66 -2.14 10.37
N ILE A 65 13.97 -1.92 11.49
CA ILE A 65 14.13 -2.74 12.70
C ILE A 65 13.37 -4.07 12.57
N LEU A 66 12.11 -4.03 12.12
CA LEU A 66 11.20 -5.18 12.10
C LEU A 66 11.37 -6.09 10.87
N ASP A 67 11.84 -5.57 9.75
CA ASP A 67 11.93 -6.32 8.50
C ASP A 67 13.10 -7.29 8.50
N ARG A 68 12.84 -8.50 9.00
CA ARG A 68 13.73 -9.68 8.93
C ARG A 68 13.22 -10.71 7.93
N THR A 69 12.38 -10.29 6.99
CA THR A 69 11.79 -11.20 6.02
C THR A 69 12.85 -11.71 5.04
N VAL A 70 12.74 -12.99 4.66
CA VAL A 70 13.72 -13.63 3.76
C VAL A 70 13.33 -13.57 2.29
N THR A 71 12.18 -12.95 1.97
CA THR A 71 11.72 -12.80 0.59
C THR A 71 11.30 -11.35 0.30
N PRO A 72 11.51 -10.86 -0.93
CA PRO A 72 11.08 -9.51 -1.30
C PRO A 72 9.56 -9.28 -1.14
N MET A 73 8.74 -10.31 -1.40
CA MET A 73 7.29 -10.22 -1.22
C MET A 73 6.88 -10.13 0.25
N GLY A 74 7.61 -10.82 1.15
CA GLY A 74 7.42 -10.71 2.60
C GLY A 74 7.70 -9.29 3.09
N SER A 75 8.81 -8.69 2.68
CA SER A 75 9.17 -7.30 3.03
C SER A 75 8.08 -6.31 2.60
N ARG A 76 7.59 -6.45 1.36
CA ARG A 76 6.48 -5.62 0.85
C ARG A 76 5.19 -5.79 1.65
N MET A 77 4.88 -7.02 2.06
CA MET A 77 3.68 -7.31 2.85
C MET A 77 3.77 -6.73 4.25
N LEU A 78 4.91 -6.88 4.93
CA LEU A 78 5.15 -6.29 6.24
C LEU A 78 4.99 -4.77 6.21
N LYS A 79 5.62 -4.10 5.24
CA LYS A 79 5.50 -2.64 5.08
C LYS A 79 4.05 -2.20 4.82
N ARG A 80 3.27 -2.99 4.08
CA ARG A 80 1.83 -2.74 3.90
C ARG A 80 1.08 -2.82 5.24
N TRP A 81 1.35 -3.82 6.07
CA TRP A 81 0.73 -3.96 7.39
C TRP A 81 1.09 -2.81 8.34
N LEU A 82 2.35 -2.37 8.36
CA LEU A 82 2.77 -1.22 9.17
C LEU A 82 2.02 0.06 8.79
N HIS A 83 1.71 0.25 7.50
CA HIS A 83 0.95 1.40 7.02
C HIS A 83 -0.57 1.26 7.15
N MET A 84 -1.08 0.05 7.33
CA MET A 84 -2.51 -0.23 7.46
C MET A 84 -2.77 -1.21 8.61
N PRO A 85 -2.60 -0.78 9.87
CA PRO A 85 -2.93 -1.61 11.01
C PRO A 85 -4.43 -1.98 10.97
N THR A 86 -4.73 -3.27 11.06
CA THR A 86 -6.11 -3.78 11.14
C THR A 86 -6.70 -3.49 12.52
N ARG A 87 -8.00 -3.22 12.60
CA ARG A 87 -8.73 -3.13 13.87
C ARG A 87 -9.11 -4.51 14.40
#